data_AF-A0A2E3FC97-F1
#
_entry.id   AF-A0A2E3FC97-F1
#
_cell.length_a   1.000
_cell.length_b   1.000
_cell.length_c   1.000
_cell.angle_alpha   90.00
_cell.angle_beta   90.00
_cell.angle_gamma   90.00
#
_symmetry.space_group_name_H-M   'P 1'
#
loop_
_entity.id
_entity.type
_entity.pdbx_description
1 polymer ?
#
loop_
_entity_poly.entity_id
_entity_poly.type
_entity_poly.pdbx_seq_one_letter_code
_entity_poly.pdbx_strand_id
1 'polypeptide(L)'
;MISRRDFLQVSMAASAMYGASGFGNWARLAAQQKLTQDELLQFDTFGNVSLIHVTDIHAQLKPIYFREPEINLGVGAAKGQVPHVTGADFRKMYGINDGSASAYALTYDDFSS
;
A
#
# COMPACT_ATOMS: atom_id res chain seq x y z
N MET A 1 -23.99 42.16 4.38
CA MET A 1 -23.20 41.62 5.52
C MET A 1 -23.63 40.18 5.73
N ILE A 2 -22.68 39.25 5.86
CA ILE A 2 -23.00 37.86 6.22
C ILE A 2 -23.58 37.85 7.64
N SER A 3 -24.67 37.11 7.88
CA SER A 3 -25.20 36.96 9.23
C SER A 3 -24.33 35.99 10.04
N ARG A 4 -24.37 36.10 11.38
CA ARG A 4 -23.65 35.15 12.26
C ARG A 4 -24.05 33.69 12.00
N ARG A 5 -25.30 33.46 11.60
CA ARG A 5 -25.83 32.13 11.28
C ARG A 5 -25.23 31.61 9.97
N ASP A 6 -25.20 32.44 8.93
CA ASP A 6 -24.65 32.04 7.62
C ASP A 6 -23.15 31.76 7.74
N PHE A 7 -22.43 32.57 8.54
CA PHE A 7 -21.03 32.33 8.84
C PHE A 7 -20.82 30.95 9.48
N LEU A 8 -21.59 30.62 10.53
CA LEU A 8 -21.48 29.33 11.21
C LEU A 8 -21.83 28.15 10.30
N GLN A 9 -22.87 28.27 9.46
CA GLN A 9 -23.27 27.22 8.53
C GLN A 9 -22.21 26.98 7.45
N VAL A 10 -21.67 28.05 6.86
CA VAL A 10 -20.63 27.96 5.83
C VAL A 10 -19.33 27.43 6.43
N SER A 11 -18.94 27.87 7.63
CA SER A 11 -17.75 27.34 8.30
C SER A 11 -17.87 25.86 8.64
N MET A 12 -19.04 25.38 9.08
CA MET A 12 -19.29 23.96 9.34
C MET A 12 -19.30 23.12 8.06
N ALA A 13 -19.89 23.62 6.98
CA ALA A 13 -19.85 22.95 5.68
C ALA A 13 -18.42 22.86 5.14
N ALA A 14 -17.66 23.96 5.23
CA ALA A 14 -16.26 23.99 4.80
C ALA A 14 -15.37 23.07 5.65
N SER A 15 -15.57 23.01 6.96
CA SER A 15 -14.81 22.10 7.83
C SER A 15 -15.16 20.64 7.60
N ALA A 16 -16.43 20.31 7.33
CA ALA A 16 -16.83 18.95 6.95
C ALA A 16 -16.22 18.53 5.61
N MET A 17 -16.23 19.41 4.61
CA MET A 17 -15.59 19.15 3.32
C MET A 17 -14.07 19.00 3.45
N TYR A 18 -13.42 19.84 4.26
CA TYR A 18 -11.98 19.77 4.50
C TYR A 18 -11.56 18.57 5.37
N GLY A 19 -12.38 18.19 6.37
CA GLY A 19 -12.15 17.01 7.20
C GLY A 19 -12.36 15.71 6.43
N ALA A 20 -13.33 15.66 5.52
CA ALA A 20 -13.62 14.51 4.68
C ALA A 20 -12.71 14.39 3.44
N SER A 21 -12.00 15.45 3.06
CA SER A 21 -11.16 15.45 1.85
C SER A 21 -9.87 14.64 1.99
N GLY A 22 -9.53 14.19 3.20
CA GLY A 22 -8.31 13.41 3.43
C GLY A 22 -7.02 14.20 3.13
N PHE A 23 -7.04 15.53 3.29
CA PHE A 23 -5.85 16.38 3.11
C PHE A 23 -5.20 16.75 4.45
N GLY A 24 -3.88 16.95 4.45
CA GLY A 24 -3.12 17.45 5.59
C GLY A 24 -3.11 16.50 6.80
N ASN A 25 -3.30 17.05 8.01
CA ASN A 25 -3.25 16.27 9.24
C ASN A 25 -4.35 15.19 9.34
N TRP A 26 -5.48 15.34 8.65
CA TRP A 26 -6.56 14.34 8.65
C TRP A 26 -6.20 13.11 7.82
N ALA A 27 -5.49 13.28 6.70
CA ALA A 27 -4.88 12.18 5.94
C ALA A 27 -3.93 11.37 6.83
N ARG A 28 -3.07 12.10 7.56
CA ARG A 28 -2.10 11.50 8.48
C ARG A 28 -2.78 10.78 9.63
N LEU A 29 -3.88 11.30 10.15
CA LEU A 29 -4.66 10.68 11.23
C LEU A 29 -5.32 9.38 10.74
N ALA A 30 -5.94 9.40 9.55
CA ALA A 30 -6.52 8.21 8.92
C ALA A 30 -5.45 7.17 8.55
N ALA A 31 -4.26 7.62 8.15
CA ALA A 31 -3.11 6.79 7.84
C ALA A 31 -2.31 6.33 9.07
N GLN A 32 -2.74 6.67 10.31
CA GLN A 32 -2.19 6.04 11.52
C GLN A 32 -2.71 4.61 11.67
N GLN A 33 -2.58 3.78 10.65
CA GLN A 33 -2.81 2.34 10.75
C GLN A 33 -1.79 1.78 11.75
N LYS A 34 -2.24 1.63 13.00
CA LYS A 34 -1.56 0.83 14.00
C LYS A 34 -1.89 -0.61 13.68
N LEU A 35 -0.95 -1.31 13.08
CA LEU A 35 -1.05 -2.75 12.87
C LEU A 35 -1.00 -3.44 14.24
N THR A 36 -2.09 -4.09 14.63
CA THR A 36 -2.23 -4.83 15.88
C THR A 36 -1.86 -6.30 15.68
N GLN A 37 -1.55 -7.01 16.76
CA GLN A 37 -1.28 -8.45 16.68
C GLN A 37 -2.49 -9.23 16.17
N ASP A 38 -3.70 -8.83 16.55
CA ASP A 38 -4.92 -9.50 16.10
C ASP A 38 -5.08 -9.36 14.57
N GLU A 39 -4.73 -8.20 13.99
CA GLU A 39 -4.68 -8.01 12.53
C GLU A 39 -3.60 -8.87 11.86
N LEU A 40 -2.45 -9.09 12.50
CA LEU A 40 -1.40 -10.00 11.99
C LEU A 40 -1.85 -11.46 11.94
N LEU A 41 -2.78 -11.84 12.81
CA LEU A 41 -3.31 -13.21 12.93
C LEU A 41 -4.74 -13.33 12.38
N GLN A 42 -5.23 -12.32 11.67
CA GLN A 42 -6.59 -12.28 11.14
C GLN A 42 -6.71 -13.08 9.83
N PHE A 43 -6.51 -14.39 9.92
CA PHE A 43 -6.71 -15.32 8.83
C PHE A 43 -7.43 -16.57 9.32
N ASP A 44 -8.16 -17.23 8.42
CA ASP A 44 -8.77 -18.51 8.73
C ASP A 44 -7.67 -19.55 9.03
N THR A 45 -7.81 -20.24 10.16
CA THR A 45 -6.91 -21.33 10.52
C THR A 45 -6.96 -22.44 9.47
N PHE A 46 -5.79 -22.82 8.94
CA PHE A 46 -5.65 -23.87 7.94
C PHE A 46 -4.44 -24.75 8.25
N GLY A 47 -4.60 -26.06 8.18
CA GLY A 47 -3.54 -27.03 8.45
C GLY A 47 -3.17 -27.13 9.94
N ASN A 48 -1.98 -27.69 10.21
CA ASN A 48 -1.50 -27.98 11.57
C ASN A 48 -0.34 -27.07 12.02
N VAL A 49 0.29 -26.35 11.08
CA VAL A 49 1.49 -25.55 11.32
C VAL A 49 1.39 -24.26 10.51
N SER A 50 1.65 -23.12 11.17
CA SER A 50 1.80 -21.81 10.52
C SER A 50 3.28 -21.45 10.46
N LEU A 51 3.81 -21.26 9.24
CA LEU A 51 5.19 -20.81 9.02
C LEU A 51 5.20 -19.33 8.67
N ILE A 52 5.84 -18.51 9.50
CA ILE A 52 6.10 -17.10 9.20
C ILE A 52 7.50 -17.01 8.57
N HIS A 53 7.56 -16.71 7.27
CA HIS A 53 8.80 -16.63 6.52
C HIS A 53 9.11 -15.17 6.14
N VAL A 54 10.23 -14.65 6.64
CA VAL A 54 10.72 -13.30 6.35
C VAL A 54 12.22 -13.40 6.08
N THR A 55 12.68 -12.79 4.99
CA THR A 55 14.10 -12.79 4.59
C THR A 55 14.59 -11.37 4.30
N ASP A 56 15.91 -11.22 4.21
CA ASP A 56 16.56 -10.02 3.65
C ASP A 56 16.10 -8.68 4.26
N ILE A 57 15.81 -8.65 5.57
CA ILE A 57 15.40 -7.42 6.28
C ILE A 57 16.51 -6.34 6.23
N HIS A 58 17.75 -6.72 5.98
CA HIS A 58 18.91 -5.81 5.89
C HIS A 58 19.03 -4.82 7.06
N ALA A 59 18.62 -5.24 8.27
CA ALA A 59 18.57 -4.39 9.46
C ALA A 59 17.85 -3.05 9.26
N GLN A 60 16.80 -3.00 8.44
CA GLN A 60 15.96 -1.81 8.28
C GLN A 60 15.13 -1.58 9.55
N LEU A 61 15.66 -0.78 10.47
CA LEU A 61 15.04 -0.50 11.78
C LEU A 61 13.94 0.58 11.74
N LYS A 62 13.78 1.24 10.59
CA LYS A 62 12.76 2.26 10.36
C LYS A 62 12.01 1.94 9.06
N PRO A 63 10.73 2.34 8.93
CA PRO A 63 10.00 2.20 7.68
C PRO A 63 10.73 2.90 6.54
N ILE A 64 10.86 2.23 5.40
CA ILE A 64 11.42 2.78 4.17
C ILE A 64 10.47 2.53 2.99
N TYR A 65 10.71 3.26 1.90
CA TYR A 65 10.14 2.97 0.60
C TYR A 65 11.11 2.07 -0.15
N PHE A 66 10.65 0.89 -0.58
CA PHE A 66 11.44 -0.06 -1.35
C PHE A 66 10.70 -0.38 -2.65
N ARG A 67 11.36 -0.14 -3.79
CA ARG A 67 10.78 -0.32 -5.12
C ARG A 67 11.36 -1.57 -5.76
N GLU A 68 10.50 -2.41 -6.33
CA GLU A 68 10.90 -3.58 -7.12
C GLU A 68 11.59 -3.20 -8.44
N PRO A 69 12.44 -4.06 -9.02
CA PRO A 69 13.14 -3.75 -10.26
C PRO A 69 12.15 -3.60 -11.43
N GLU A 70 12.36 -2.55 -12.23
CA GLU A 70 11.66 -2.38 -13.52
C GLU A 70 12.12 -3.43 -14.54
N ILE A 71 13.43 -3.68 -14.56
CA ILE A 71 14.07 -4.61 -15.48
C ILE A 71 14.74 -5.72 -14.67
N ASN A 72 14.28 -6.96 -14.88
CA ASN A 72 14.96 -8.16 -14.40
C ASN A 72 15.08 -9.17 -15.56
N LEU A 73 16.31 -9.44 -16.01
CA LEU A 73 16.54 -10.21 -17.24
C LEU A 73 16.85 -11.68 -16.95
N GLY A 74 15.93 -12.55 -17.37
CA GLY A 74 16.17 -13.99 -17.43
C GLY A 74 16.84 -14.38 -18.75
N VAL A 75 17.89 -15.20 -18.68
CA VAL A 75 18.67 -15.65 -19.85
C VAL A 75 18.51 -17.16 -20.08
N GLY A 76 18.56 -17.57 -21.35
CA GLY A 76 18.42 -18.99 -21.72
C GLY A 76 17.11 -19.58 -21.21
N ALA A 77 17.22 -20.68 -20.45
CA ALA A 77 16.06 -21.37 -19.87
C ALA A 77 15.29 -20.54 -18.82
N ALA A 78 15.89 -19.49 -18.26
CA ALA A 78 15.24 -18.63 -17.27
C ALA A 78 14.41 -17.49 -17.89
N LYS A 79 14.41 -17.34 -19.22
CA LYS A 79 13.65 -16.27 -19.90
C LYS A 79 12.15 -16.43 -19.64
N GLY A 80 11.53 -15.38 -19.11
CA GLY A 80 10.10 -15.35 -18.80
C GLY A 80 9.70 -16.25 -17.62
N GLN A 81 10.66 -16.68 -16.82
CA GLN A 81 10.42 -17.44 -15.58
C GLN A 81 10.56 -16.52 -14.37
N VAL A 82 9.80 -16.78 -13.31
CA VAL A 82 10.02 -16.16 -12.00
C VAL A 82 11.46 -16.49 -11.54
N PRO A 83 12.23 -15.52 -11.01
CA PRO A 83 11.85 -14.16 -10.60
C PRO A 83 12.02 -13.06 -11.67
N HIS A 84 12.27 -13.40 -12.93
CA HIS A 84 12.55 -12.45 -14.02
C HIS A 84 11.31 -11.89 -14.72
N VAL A 85 10.14 -11.95 -14.07
CA VAL A 85 8.89 -11.38 -14.57
C VAL A 85 8.58 -10.16 -13.71
N THR A 86 8.42 -8.98 -14.32
CA THR A 86 8.22 -7.70 -13.62
C THR A 86 6.96 -6.99 -14.10
N GLY A 87 6.54 -5.95 -13.38
CA GLY A 87 5.46 -5.04 -13.79
C GLY A 87 4.11 -5.72 -14.06
N ALA A 88 3.44 -5.30 -15.12
CA ALA A 88 2.10 -5.78 -15.48
C ALA A 88 2.03 -7.29 -15.74
N ASP A 89 3.09 -7.89 -16.30
CA ASP A 89 3.14 -9.33 -16.56
C ASP A 89 3.17 -10.14 -15.25
N PHE A 90 3.91 -9.64 -14.23
CA PHE A 90 3.92 -10.23 -12.90
C PHE A 90 2.53 -10.16 -12.27
N ARG A 91 1.87 -8.99 -12.34
CA ARG A 91 0.51 -8.82 -11.79
C ARG A 91 -0.50 -9.75 -12.45
N LYS A 92 -0.45 -9.86 -13.77
CA LYS A 92 -1.33 -10.76 -14.53
C LYS A 92 -1.13 -12.22 -14.13
N MET A 93 0.12 -12.66 -13.93
CA MET A 93 0.43 -14.04 -13.55
C MET A 93 -0.19 -14.45 -12.20
N TYR A 94 -0.25 -13.51 -11.25
CA TYR A 94 -0.74 -13.76 -9.89
C TYR A 94 -2.15 -13.19 -9.61
N GLY A 95 -2.83 -12.62 -10.60
CA GLY A 95 -4.17 -12.04 -10.43
C GLY A 95 -4.19 -10.80 -9.52
N ILE A 96 -3.13 -9.99 -9.55
CA ILE A 96 -3.03 -8.76 -8.74
C ILE A 96 -3.70 -7.60 -9.49
N ASN A 97 -4.64 -6.94 -8.82
CA ASN A 97 -5.32 -5.76 -9.36
C ASN A 97 -4.40 -4.53 -9.34
N ASP A 98 -4.49 -3.69 -10.37
CA ASP A 98 -3.80 -2.40 -10.43
C ASP A 98 -4.23 -1.48 -9.27
N GLY A 99 -3.29 -0.67 -8.76
CA GLY A 99 -3.52 0.25 -7.64
C GLY A 99 -3.80 -0.41 -6.29
N SER A 100 -3.71 -1.75 -6.19
CA SER A 100 -3.83 -2.46 -4.92
C SER A 100 -2.55 -2.37 -4.08
N ALA A 101 -2.65 -2.63 -2.77
CA ALA A 101 -1.48 -2.70 -1.90
C ALA A 101 -0.44 -3.73 -2.37
N SER A 102 -0.89 -4.85 -2.96
CA SER A 102 0.00 -5.85 -3.55
C SER A 102 0.66 -5.35 -4.84
N ALA A 103 -0.01 -4.53 -5.65
CA ALA A 103 0.63 -3.91 -6.80
C ALA A 103 1.77 -2.97 -6.37
N TYR A 104 1.53 -2.15 -5.35
CA TYR A 104 2.55 -1.28 -4.77
C TYR A 104 3.72 -2.06 -4.14
N ALA A 105 3.44 -3.15 -3.42
CA ALA A 105 4.46 -3.92 -2.72
C ALA A 105 5.29 -4.85 -3.62
N LEU A 106 4.74 -5.30 -4.75
CA LEU A 106 5.33 -6.36 -5.58
C LEU A 106 5.71 -5.90 -7.00
N THR A 107 5.45 -4.63 -7.36
CA THR A 107 5.81 -4.08 -8.66
C THR A 107 6.32 -2.64 -8.56
N TYR A 108 6.74 -2.08 -9.70
CA TYR A 108 7.48 -0.83 -9.76
C TYR A 108 6.64 0.38 -10.22
N ASP A 109 5.46 0.16 -10.79
CA ASP A 109 4.73 1.16 -11.61
C ASP A 109 4.32 2.43 -10.83
N ASP A 110 4.01 2.31 -9.53
CA ASP A 110 3.48 3.41 -8.71
C ASP A 110 4.55 4.27 -8.00
N PHE A 111 5.83 4.01 -8.28
CA PHE A 111 6.93 4.83 -7.75
C PHE A 111 7.28 5.92 -8.76
N SER A 112 7.03 7.19 -8.42
CA SER A 112 7.44 8.34 -9.25
C SER A 112 8.96 8.50 -9.29
N SER A 113 9.49 8.77 -10.48
CA SER A 113 10.84 9.30 -10.71
C SER A 113 10.97 10.77 -10.34
#